data_AF-A0A5A5RJA7-F1
#
_entry.id   AF-A0A5A5RJA7-F1
#
_cell.length_a   1.000
_cell.length_b   1.000
_cell.length_c   1.000
_cell.angle_alpha   90.00
_cell.angle_beta   90.00
_cell.angle_gamma   90.00
#
_symmetry.space_group_name_H-M   'P 1'
#
loop_
_entity.id
_entity.type
_entity.pdbx_description
1 polymer ?
#
loop_
_entity_poly.entity_id
_entity_poly.type
_entity_poly.pdbx_seq_one_letter_code
_entity_poly.pdbx_strand_id
1 'polypeptide(L)'
;MGGAGNDTLNGAAGTDTLTGGTGTDIFIFQFGQSTIAASDRITDFAINTDKIDLLTQGGLPMSAPSSFSRAADSTATTLDNLVNQVFTDANGATTGNQGLGINSAALVQVTTGAIAGTYLVINDSTAGFQSSNDLLINITGFTGTLPALGSIPVGNFFV
;
A
#
# COMPACT_ATOMS: atom_id res chain seq x y z
N MET A 1 -17.17 -0.84 5.95
CA MET A 1 -16.83 -1.40 7.26
C MET A 1 -17.20 -2.86 7.26
N GLY A 2 -16.40 -3.74 7.86
CA GLY A 2 -16.62 -5.18 7.96
C GLY A 2 -17.38 -5.55 9.24
N GLY A 3 -16.77 -5.26 10.39
CA GLY A 3 -17.36 -5.47 11.71
C GLY A 3 -16.65 -6.57 12.48
N ALA A 4 -17.36 -7.63 12.84
CA ALA A 4 -16.78 -8.78 13.53
C ALA A 4 -16.86 -10.00 12.62
N GLY A 5 -15.76 -10.77 12.55
CA GLY A 5 -15.63 -11.91 11.65
C GLY A 5 -14.53 -11.66 10.63
N ASN A 6 -14.35 -12.59 9.70
CA ASN A 6 -13.40 -12.42 8.59
C ASN A 6 -14.14 -11.82 7.42
N ASP A 7 -13.89 -10.53 7.15
CA ASP A 7 -14.62 -9.79 6.14
C ASP A 7 -13.80 -9.62 4.85
N THR A 8 -14.50 -9.39 3.74
CA THR A 8 -13.89 -8.99 2.47
C THR A 8 -14.47 -7.66 2.06
N LEU A 9 -13.62 -6.64 1.96
CA LEU A 9 -14.01 -5.25 1.73
C LEU A 9 -13.42 -4.74 0.42
N ASN A 10 -14.22 -4.02 -0.36
CA ASN A 10 -13.77 -3.28 -1.53
C ASN A 10 -14.44 -1.91 -1.52
N GLY A 11 -13.64 -0.83 -1.52
CA GLY A 11 -14.14 0.56 -1.61
C GLY A 11 -14.72 0.89 -2.99
N ALA A 12 -14.26 0.17 -4.02
CA ALA A 12 -14.50 0.42 -5.43
C ALA A 12 -13.89 1.76 -5.89
N ALA A 13 -14.58 2.50 -6.75
CA ALA A 13 -14.08 3.78 -7.24
C ALA A 13 -14.49 4.91 -6.30
N GLY A 14 -13.55 5.75 -5.90
CA GLY A 14 -13.82 6.86 -5.00
C GLY A 14 -12.61 7.19 -4.13
N THR A 15 -12.86 7.94 -3.06
CA THR A 15 -11.92 8.07 -1.95
C THR A 15 -12.59 7.47 -0.74
N ASP A 16 -12.19 6.26 -0.41
CA ASP A 16 -12.90 5.41 0.53
C ASP A 16 -12.18 5.31 1.87
N THR A 17 -12.97 5.15 2.93
CA THR A 17 -12.47 4.82 4.27
C THR A 17 -12.99 3.45 4.67
N LEU A 18 -12.07 2.49 4.76
CA LEU A 18 -12.33 1.10 5.05
C LEU A 18 -11.90 0.78 6.48
N THR A 19 -12.73 -0.01 7.17
CA THR A 19 -12.47 -0.49 8.52
C THR A 19 -12.83 -1.96 8.54
N GLY A 20 -11.86 -2.82 8.83
CA GLY A 20 -12.07 -4.27 8.89
C GLY A 20 -12.84 -4.64 10.15
N GLY A 21 -12.33 -4.21 11.29
CA GLY A 21 -12.84 -4.53 12.61
C GLY A 21 -12.07 -5.69 13.24
N THR A 22 -12.79 -6.63 13.87
CA THR A 22 -12.14 -7.78 14.51
C THR A 22 -12.22 -9.00 13.61
N GLY A 23 -11.08 -9.62 13.32
CA GLY A 23 -11.02 -10.87 12.57
C GLY A 23 -9.78 -10.89 11.69
N THR A 24 -9.83 -11.67 10.62
CA THR A 24 -8.83 -11.64 9.55
C THR A 24 -9.51 -11.14 8.30
N ASP A 25 -9.26 -9.88 7.98
CA ASP A 25 -9.96 -9.18 6.91
C ASP A 25 -9.14 -9.11 5.62
N ILE A 26 -9.84 -9.11 4.49
CA ILE A 26 -9.26 -8.97 3.15
C ILE A 26 -9.76 -7.67 2.54
N PHE A 27 -8.84 -6.76 2.22
CA PHE A 27 -9.13 -5.52 1.50
C PHE A 27 -8.74 -5.68 0.03
N ILE A 28 -9.73 -5.66 -0.86
CA ILE A 28 -9.54 -5.81 -2.29
C ILE A 28 -9.31 -4.43 -2.91
N PHE A 29 -8.25 -4.29 -3.70
CA PHE A 29 -7.98 -3.12 -4.52
C PHE A 29 -7.77 -3.49 -5.98
N GLN A 30 -8.53 -2.83 -6.85
CA GLN A 30 -8.27 -2.85 -8.29
C GLN A 30 -7.32 -1.71 -8.65
N PHE A 31 -6.30 -1.98 -9.47
CA PHE A 31 -5.47 -0.92 -10.04
C PHE A 31 -6.34 0.15 -10.71
N GLY A 32 -6.08 1.42 -10.36
CA GLY A 32 -6.86 2.59 -10.75
C GLY A 32 -7.95 3.04 -9.75
N GLN A 33 -8.22 2.28 -8.68
CA GLN A 33 -9.22 2.68 -7.67
C GLN A 33 -8.63 3.61 -6.61
N SER A 34 -7.54 3.20 -5.95
CA SER A 34 -6.89 3.98 -4.89
C SER A 34 -5.65 4.69 -5.43
N THR A 35 -5.87 5.74 -6.22
CA THR A 35 -4.79 6.49 -6.89
C THR A 35 -4.24 7.61 -6.02
N ILE A 36 -3.16 8.26 -6.43
CA ILE A 36 -2.63 9.44 -5.73
C ILE A 36 -3.65 10.59 -5.59
N ALA A 37 -4.54 10.76 -6.57
CA ALA A 37 -5.54 11.82 -6.58
C ALA A 37 -6.77 11.51 -5.69
N ALA A 38 -6.96 10.22 -5.37
CA ALA A 38 -8.12 9.70 -4.64
C ALA A 38 -7.67 8.48 -3.83
N SER A 39 -6.74 8.68 -2.88
CA SER A 39 -6.15 7.58 -2.12
C SER A 39 -7.11 7.09 -1.05
N ASP A 40 -7.37 5.79 -1.02
CA ASP A 40 -8.19 5.17 0.00
C ASP A 40 -7.43 5.03 1.33
N ARG A 41 -8.19 4.92 2.41
CA ARG A 41 -7.66 4.72 3.76
C ARG A 41 -8.25 3.47 4.41
N ILE A 42 -7.38 2.59 4.88
CA ILE A 42 -7.73 1.53 5.83
C ILE A 42 -7.40 2.03 7.24
N THR A 43 -8.38 2.03 8.14
CA THR A 43 -8.24 2.69 9.44
C THR A 43 -7.57 1.83 10.51
N ASP A 44 -7.60 0.50 10.37
CA ASP A 44 -7.29 -0.46 11.43
C ASP A 44 -6.52 -1.70 10.95
N PHE A 45 -5.89 -1.64 9.77
CA PHE A 45 -5.16 -2.76 9.16
C PHE A 45 -4.25 -3.47 10.17
N ALA A 46 -4.50 -4.74 10.46
CA ALA A 46 -3.73 -5.53 11.41
C ALA A 46 -2.59 -6.27 10.69
N ILE A 47 -1.36 -5.77 10.81
CA ILE A 47 -0.19 -6.34 10.14
C ILE A 47 0.02 -7.81 10.55
N ASN A 48 0.29 -8.68 9.57
CA ASN A 48 0.37 -10.14 9.65
C ASN A 48 -0.97 -10.87 9.80
N THR A 49 -2.05 -10.18 10.19
CA THR A 49 -3.40 -10.74 10.28
C THR A 49 -4.16 -10.45 8.99
N ASP A 50 -4.49 -9.19 8.75
CA ASP A 50 -5.24 -8.74 7.57
C ASP A 50 -4.41 -8.85 6.29
N LYS A 51 -5.11 -8.83 5.17
CA LYS A 51 -4.54 -9.02 3.84
C LYS A 51 -5.09 -8.04 2.83
N ILE A 52 -4.29 -7.76 1.81
CA ILE A 52 -4.64 -7.01 0.62
C ILE A 52 -4.65 -7.99 -0.54
N ASP A 53 -5.76 -8.02 -1.26
CA ASP A 53 -5.91 -8.77 -2.50
C ASP A 53 -5.98 -7.78 -3.67
N LEU A 54 -5.35 -8.13 -4.79
CA LEU A 54 -5.16 -7.24 -5.92
C LEU A 54 -5.90 -7.73 -7.15
N LEU A 55 -6.57 -6.78 -7.81
CA LEU A 55 -7.17 -6.98 -9.13
C LEU A 55 -6.43 -6.11 -10.14
N THR A 56 -6.22 -6.65 -11.35
CA THR A 56 -5.78 -5.88 -12.52
C THR A 56 -6.74 -4.72 -12.81
N GLN A 57 -6.34 -3.73 -13.60
CA GLN A 57 -7.24 -2.63 -14.00
C GLN A 57 -8.53 -3.11 -14.68
N GLY A 58 -8.52 -4.30 -15.30
CA GLY A 58 -9.70 -4.93 -15.89
C GLY A 58 -10.59 -5.71 -14.90
N GLY A 59 -10.29 -5.68 -13.60
CA GLY A 59 -11.03 -6.39 -12.55
C GLY A 59 -10.74 -7.89 -12.48
N LEU A 60 -9.69 -8.38 -13.16
CA LEU A 60 -9.27 -9.79 -13.08
C LEU A 60 -8.36 -10.03 -11.86
N PRO A 61 -8.45 -11.18 -11.19
CA PRO A 61 -7.53 -11.57 -10.11
C PRO A 61 -6.07 -11.47 -10.53
N MET A 62 -5.24 -10.98 -9.61
CA MET A 62 -3.80 -10.82 -9.79
C MET A 62 -3.07 -11.52 -8.65
N SER A 63 -1.87 -12.04 -8.91
CA SER A 63 -1.00 -12.51 -7.82
C SER A 63 -0.54 -11.34 -6.95
N ALA A 64 -0.29 -11.63 -5.68
CA ALA A 64 0.44 -10.71 -4.80
C ALA A 64 1.73 -10.17 -5.44
N PRO A 65 2.21 -8.99 -5.00
CA PRO A 65 3.46 -8.42 -5.49
C PRO A 65 4.63 -9.39 -5.40
N SER A 66 5.45 -9.46 -6.45
CA SER A 66 6.64 -10.31 -6.53
C SER A 66 7.77 -9.89 -5.58
N SER A 67 7.78 -8.61 -5.19
CA SER A 67 8.64 -8.08 -4.15
C SER A 67 7.90 -7.04 -3.31
N PHE A 68 8.26 -6.98 -2.03
CA PHE A 68 7.74 -6.01 -1.10
C PHE A 68 8.86 -5.56 -0.16
N SER A 69 9.04 -4.25 -0.01
CA SER A 69 10.06 -3.68 0.86
C SER A 69 9.53 -2.47 1.62
N ARG A 70 10.22 -2.09 2.69
CA ARG A 70 10.01 -0.81 3.35
C ARG A 70 11.06 0.20 2.88
N ALA A 71 10.59 1.30 2.31
CA ALA A 71 11.41 2.44 1.94
C ALA A 71 11.86 3.21 3.20
N ALA A 72 12.87 4.07 3.06
CA ALA A 72 13.26 4.98 4.14
C ALA A 72 12.09 5.90 4.52
N ASP A 73 12.04 6.30 5.80
CA ASP A 73 11.02 7.24 6.27
C ASP A 73 11.13 8.56 5.49
N SER A 74 9.98 9.10 5.10
CA SER A 74 9.88 10.29 4.27
C SER A 74 9.53 11.52 5.11
N THR A 75 9.99 12.67 4.62
CA THR A 75 9.59 14.01 5.08
C THR A 75 8.88 14.79 3.97
N ALA A 76 8.45 14.09 2.91
CA ALA A 76 7.71 14.70 1.81
C ALA A 76 6.44 15.37 2.33
N THR A 77 6.08 16.49 1.71
CA THR A 77 4.90 17.28 2.07
C THR A 77 3.73 17.09 1.11
N THR A 78 3.95 16.40 -0.01
CA THR A 78 2.93 16.04 -1.00
C THR A 78 3.02 14.55 -1.32
N LEU A 79 1.88 13.95 -1.69
CA LEU A 79 1.86 12.54 -2.08
C LEU A 79 2.68 12.31 -3.36
N ASP A 80 2.77 13.30 -4.26
CA ASP A 80 3.59 13.18 -5.48
C ASP A 80 5.06 13.01 -5.14
N ASN A 81 5.57 13.82 -4.21
CA ASN A 81 6.96 13.73 -3.77
C ASN A 81 7.22 12.44 -3.01
N LEU A 82 6.24 11.97 -2.20
CA LEU A 82 6.33 10.70 -1.50
C LEU A 82 6.44 9.53 -2.48
N VAL A 83 5.52 9.45 -3.45
CA VAL A 83 5.48 8.36 -4.42
C VAL A 83 6.72 8.39 -5.31
N ASN A 84 7.14 9.56 -5.79
CA ASN A 84 8.38 9.70 -6.56
C ASN A 84 9.62 9.26 -5.77
N GLN A 85 9.68 9.55 -4.46
CA GLN A 85 10.74 9.05 -3.59
C GLN A 85 10.74 7.52 -3.56
N VAL A 86 9.58 6.89 -3.35
CA VAL A 86 9.46 5.43 -3.26
C VAL A 86 9.78 4.74 -4.60
N PHE A 87 9.35 5.32 -5.73
CA PHE A 87 9.71 4.79 -7.05
C PHE A 87 11.20 4.96 -7.37
N THR A 88 11.86 5.93 -6.77
CA THR A 88 13.32 6.11 -6.88
C THR A 88 14.07 5.13 -5.98
N ASP A 89 13.60 4.96 -4.75
CA ASP A 89 14.17 4.06 -3.75
C ASP A 89 13.10 3.46 -2.83
N ALA A 90 12.77 2.20 -3.10
CA ALA A 90 11.77 1.41 -2.39
C ALA A 90 12.35 0.66 -1.18
N ASN A 91 13.67 0.67 -0.96
CA ASN A 91 14.32 -0.13 0.07
C ASN A 91 15.29 0.70 0.91
N GLY A 92 14.82 1.18 2.06
CA GLY A 92 15.61 2.03 2.95
C GLY A 92 16.72 1.31 3.73
N ALA A 93 16.87 -0.01 3.59
CA ALA A 93 17.95 -0.76 4.23
C ALA A 93 19.18 -0.92 3.33
N THR A 94 19.04 -0.66 2.04
CA THR A 94 20.11 -0.81 1.04
C THR A 94 20.62 0.57 0.62
N THR A 95 21.92 0.65 0.35
CA THR A 95 22.54 1.91 -0.10
C THR A 95 22.30 2.11 -1.60
N GLY A 96 21.96 3.33 -2.00
CA GLY A 96 21.73 3.71 -3.39
C GLY A 96 20.26 3.66 -3.77
N ASN A 97 19.95 3.80 -5.07
CA ASN A 97 18.56 3.81 -5.53
C ASN A 97 18.11 2.39 -5.87
N GLN A 98 17.13 1.88 -5.13
CA GLN A 98 16.47 0.60 -5.40
C GLN A 98 15.04 0.86 -5.85
N GLY A 99 14.88 1.31 -7.10
CA GLY A 99 13.58 1.73 -7.60
C GLY A 99 12.51 0.65 -7.50
N LEU A 100 11.26 1.08 -7.30
CA LEU A 100 10.11 0.19 -7.25
C LEU A 100 9.92 -0.49 -8.62
N GLY A 101 10.05 -1.81 -8.66
CA GLY A 101 9.95 -2.60 -9.89
C GLY A 101 8.51 -2.82 -10.35
N ILE A 102 8.33 -3.50 -11.48
CA ILE A 102 7.01 -4.00 -11.89
C ILE A 102 6.50 -5.07 -10.92
N ASN A 103 5.18 -5.13 -10.73
CA ASN A 103 4.50 -6.07 -9.83
C ASN A 103 5.16 -6.08 -8.44
N SER A 104 5.42 -4.91 -7.88
CA SER A 104 6.10 -4.76 -6.60
C SER A 104 5.39 -3.74 -5.73
N ALA A 105 5.60 -3.85 -4.42
CA ALA A 105 5.05 -2.92 -3.45
C ALA A 105 6.14 -2.34 -2.57
N ALA A 106 5.86 -1.18 -1.98
CA ALA A 106 6.66 -0.60 -0.94
C ALA A 106 5.81 0.00 0.16
N LEU A 107 6.25 -0.20 1.40
CA LEU A 107 5.73 0.45 2.60
C LEU A 107 6.59 1.68 2.88
N VAL A 108 5.97 2.80 3.20
CA VAL A 108 6.68 4.03 3.59
C VAL A 108 5.94 4.73 4.72
N GLN A 109 6.68 5.29 5.66
CA GLN A 109 6.13 6.17 6.69
C GLN A 109 6.54 7.61 6.41
N VAL A 110 5.57 8.52 6.40
CA VAL A 110 5.80 9.96 6.39
C VAL A 110 5.72 10.47 7.82
N THR A 111 6.79 11.14 8.26
CA THR A 111 6.97 11.52 9.67
C THR A 111 6.57 12.95 9.99
N THR A 112 6.31 13.78 8.96
CA THR A 112 6.03 15.21 9.12
C THR A 112 4.99 15.71 8.12
N GLY A 113 4.41 16.88 8.41
CA GLY A 113 3.52 17.57 7.48
C GLY A 113 2.08 17.04 7.45
N ALA A 114 1.29 17.57 6.51
CA ALA A 114 -0.15 17.29 6.39
C ALA A 114 -0.46 15.85 5.94
N ILE A 115 0.52 15.20 5.29
CA ILE A 115 0.42 13.81 4.82
C ILE A 115 1.17 12.84 5.76
N ALA A 116 1.42 13.23 7.02
CA ALA A 116 2.02 12.32 7.99
C ALA A 116 1.16 11.06 8.14
N GLY A 117 1.78 9.89 8.03
CA GLY A 117 1.05 8.63 7.96
C GLY A 117 1.88 7.47 7.41
N THR A 118 1.26 6.30 7.28
CA THR A 118 1.88 5.10 6.73
C THR A 118 1.14 4.71 5.46
N TYR A 119 1.89 4.48 4.38
CA TYR A 119 1.36 4.27 3.05
C TYR A 119 1.95 3.03 2.40
N LEU A 120 1.12 2.35 1.60
CA LEU A 120 1.53 1.33 0.65
C LEU A 120 1.50 1.94 -0.75
N VAL A 121 2.62 1.83 -1.47
CA VAL A 121 2.73 2.18 -2.89
C VAL A 121 2.88 0.88 -3.65
N ILE A 122 2.03 0.62 -4.63
CA ILE A 122 2.00 -0.67 -5.34
C ILE A 122 2.03 -0.38 -6.83
N ASN A 123 3.03 -0.93 -7.49
CA ASN A 123 3.20 -0.84 -8.94
C ASN A 123 2.65 -2.08 -9.63
N ASP A 124 1.98 -1.86 -10.75
CA ASP A 124 1.41 -2.92 -11.58
C ASP A 124 2.46 -3.54 -12.52
N SER A 125 2.01 -4.21 -13.57
CA SER A 125 2.87 -4.85 -14.57
C SER A 125 3.61 -3.88 -15.52
N THR A 126 3.34 -2.58 -15.43
CA THR A 126 3.98 -1.54 -16.23
C THR A 126 5.10 -0.88 -15.42
N ALA A 127 6.19 -0.54 -16.09
CA ALA A 127 7.34 0.08 -15.43
C ALA A 127 7.13 1.59 -15.24
N GLY A 128 7.59 2.10 -14.09
CA GLY A 128 7.44 3.50 -13.71
C GLY A 128 6.19 3.73 -12.87
N PHE A 129 5.92 4.99 -12.55
CA PHE A 129 4.71 5.38 -11.82
C PHE A 129 3.64 5.86 -12.80
N GLN A 130 2.46 5.24 -12.75
CA GLN A 130 1.25 5.66 -13.43
C GLN A 130 0.24 6.26 -12.44
N SER A 131 0.17 7.58 -12.37
CA SER A 131 -0.70 8.31 -11.42
C SER A 131 -2.19 7.96 -11.48
N SER A 132 -2.70 7.45 -12.60
CA SER A 132 -4.10 7.05 -12.78
C SER A 132 -4.35 5.56 -12.59
N ASN A 133 -3.33 4.77 -12.22
CA ASN A 133 -3.42 3.32 -12.19
C ASN A 133 -2.74 2.70 -10.97
N ASP A 134 -1.50 3.10 -10.67
CA ASP A 134 -0.78 2.55 -9.53
C ASP A 134 -1.44 2.95 -8.22
N LEU A 135 -1.32 2.06 -7.24
CA LEU A 135 -2.07 2.19 -6.00
C LEU A 135 -1.25 2.94 -4.96
N LEU A 136 -1.93 3.81 -4.24
CA LEU A 136 -1.47 4.47 -3.03
C LEU A 136 -2.53 4.28 -1.95
N ILE A 137 -2.27 3.39 -1.00
CA ILE A 137 -3.22 3.08 0.08
C ILE A 137 -2.67 3.63 1.39
N ASN A 138 -3.48 4.40 2.10
CA ASN A 138 -3.15 4.90 3.43
C ASN A 138 -3.59 3.88 4.49
N ILE A 139 -2.65 3.35 5.27
CA ILE A 139 -2.93 2.42 6.38
C ILE A 139 -2.64 3.06 7.75
N THR A 140 -2.69 4.39 7.83
CA THR A 140 -2.45 5.12 9.08
C THR A 140 -3.51 4.78 10.11
N GLY A 141 -3.04 4.24 11.26
CA GLY A 141 -3.89 3.64 12.28
C GLY A 141 -3.78 2.11 12.33
N PHE A 142 -2.92 1.51 11.49
CA PHE A 142 -2.60 0.07 11.54
C PHE A 142 -2.28 -0.41 12.96
N THR A 143 -2.54 -1.69 13.22
CA THR A 143 -2.16 -2.37 14.47
C THR A 143 -1.05 -3.39 14.23
N GLY A 144 -0.33 -3.72 15.31
CA GLY A 144 0.86 -4.57 15.26
C GLY A 144 2.16 -3.78 15.14
N THR A 145 3.23 -4.45 14.71
CA THR A 145 4.57 -3.86 14.63
C THR A 145 4.87 -3.43 13.21
N LEU A 146 5.30 -2.17 13.04
CA LEU A 146 5.81 -1.69 11.75
C LEU A 146 7.04 -2.51 11.33
N PRO A 147 7.08 -3.10 10.12
CA PRO A 147 8.25 -3.81 9.62
C PRO A 147 9.52 -2.94 9.65
N ALA A 148 10.68 -3.57 9.83
CA ALA A 148 11.96 -2.88 9.67
C ALA A 148 12.17 -2.40 8.22
N LEU A 149 13.14 -1.52 8.00
CA LEU A 149 13.52 -1.10 6.65
C LEU A 149 13.95 -2.31 5.79
N GLY A 150 13.69 -2.23 4.49
CA GLY A 150 14.05 -3.26 3.52
C GLY A 150 13.04 -4.38 3.35
N SER A 151 13.47 -5.56 2.90
CA SER A 151 12.56 -6.60 2.41
C SER A 151 11.55 -7.04 3.47
N ILE A 152 10.28 -7.07 3.08
CA ILE A 152 9.15 -7.54 3.89
C ILE A 152 8.61 -8.82 3.23
N PRO A 153 8.34 -9.89 3.99
CA PRO A 153 7.60 -11.03 3.44
C PRO A 153 6.25 -10.57 2.88
N VAL A 154 6.01 -10.86 1.60
CA VAL A 154 4.78 -10.46 0.89
C VAL A 154 3.52 -10.95 1.63
N GLY A 155 3.55 -12.19 2.11
CA GLY A 155 2.45 -12.80 2.87
C GLY A 155 2.11 -12.14 4.22
N ASN A 156 2.90 -11.16 4.68
CA ASN A 156 2.53 -10.37 5.85
C ASN A 156 1.39 -9.39 5.56
N PHE A 157 1.23 -8.98 4.30
CA PHE A 157 0.27 -7.96 3.87
C PHE A 157 -0.60 -8.39 2.69
N PHE A 158 -0.16 -9.32 1.85
CA PHE A 158 -0.86 -9.68 0.60
C PHE A 158 -1.24 -11.17 0.55
N VAL A 159 -2.25 -11.50 -0.25
CA VAL A 159 -2.70 -12.87 -0.58
C VAL A 159 -2.57 -13.18 -2.06
#